data_AF-A0AAJ6B519-F1
#
_entry.id   AF-A0AAJ6B519-F1
#
_cell.length_a   1.000
_cell.length_b   1.000
_cell.length_c   1.000
_cell.angle_alpha   90.00
_cell.angle_beta   90.00
_cell.angle_gamma   90.00
#
_symmetry.space_group_name_H-M   'P 1'
#
loop_
_entity.id
_entity.type
_entity.pdbx_description
1 polymer ?
#
loop_
_entity_poly.entity_id
_entity_poly.type
_entity_poly.pdbx_seq_one_letter_code
_entity_poly.pdbx_strand_id
1 'polypeptide(L)'
;MARTTRQASLDAPLGRTTRRAPQPSRDRFGRFTEWIARAMGTPMFLLILSLFCIGWISWNTLMPEWLRFDSQEYGFTVLTLVLSLQASYAAPLILLAQNRQDDRDRVQIEQDRQRAERNLADTEYLAREVVALRMALTDLTGELVTRETLRQELARVVEQLDSRDATVTDDARL
;
A
#
# COMPACT_ATOMS: atom_id res chain seq x y z
N MET A 1 -11.73 -56.14 17.21
CA MET A 1 -10.73 -55.05 17.22
C MET A 1 -10.57 -54.54 15.81
N ALA A 2 -11.19 -53.40 15.47
CA ALA A 2 -11.17 -52.84 14.11
C ALA A 2 -10.02 -51.84 13.95
N ARG A 3 -9.19 -52.02 12.92
CA ARG A 3 -8.16 -51.05 12.50
C ARG A 3 -8.81 -50.00 11.61
N THR A 4 -8.81 -48.75 12.05
CA THR A 4 -9.26 -47.62 11.23
C THR A 4 -8.07 -47.06 10.46
N THR A 5 -8.00 -47.36 9.16
CA THR A 5 -7.01 -46.81 8.23
C THR A 5 -7.37 -45.34 7.95
N ARG A 6 -6.52 -44.40 8.37
CA ARG A 6 -6.71 -42.97 8.12
C ARG A 6 -6.32 -42.65 6.67
N GLN A 7 -7.30 -42.46 5.80
CA GLN A 7 -7.07 -41.99 4.43
C GLN A 7 -6.54 -40.55 4.46
N ALA A 8 -5.37 -40.34 3.86
CA ALA A 8 -4.84 -39.01 3.60
C ALA A 8 -5.56 -38.43 2.37
N SER A 9 -6.38 -37.41 2.58
CA SER A 9 -7.07 -36.65 1.53
C SER A 9 -6.05 -35.91 0.65
N LEU A 10 -6.13 -36.13 -0.66
CA LEU A 10 -5.21 -35.63 -1.71
C LEU A 10 -5.62 -34.26 -2.30
N ASP A 11 -6.43 -33.47 -1.61
CA ASP A 11 -6.99 -32.21 -2.12
C ASP A 11 -6.29 -30.93 -1.62
N ALA A 12 -5.08 -31.03 -1.08
CA ALA A 12 -4.29 -29.85 -0.78
C ALA A 12 -3.53 -29.40 -2.03
N PRO A 13 -3.82 -28.23 -2.64
CA PRO A 13 -2.99 -27.72 -3.72
C PRO A 13 -1.57 -27.60 -3.19
N LEU A 14 -0.61 -28.16 -3.93
CA LEU A 14 0.82 -28.12 -3.63
C LEU A 14 1.28 -26.66 -3.65
N GLY A 15 1.04 -25.95 -2.56
CA GLY A 15 1.56 -24.64 -2.30
C GLY A 15 3.07 -24.78 -2.25
N ARG A 16 3.73 -24.34 -3.33
CA ARG A 16 5.17 -24.19 -3.44
C ARG A 16 5.64 -23.39 -2.22
N THR A 17 6.04 -24.10 -1.18
CA THR A 17 6.63 -23.51 0.02
C THR A 17 7.94 -22.91 -0.44
N THR A 18 7.92 -21.61 -0.72
CA THR A 18 9.14 -20.83 -0.80
C THR A 18 9.78 -20.93 0.57
N ARG A 19 10.74 -21.86 0.70
CA ARG A 19 11.66 -21.92 1.83
C ARG A 19 12.34 -20.56 1.91
N ARG A 20 11.76 -19.65 2.69
CA ARG A 20 12.39 -18.39 3.06
C ARG A 20 13.54 -18.80 3.97
N ALA A 21 14.73 -18.91 3.37
CA ALA A 21 15.94 -19.18 4.11
C ALA A 21 16.04 -18.19 5.29
N PRO A 22 16.37 -18.65 6.51
CA PRO A 22 16.53 -17.76 7.64
C PRO A 22 17.69 -16.82 7.32
N GLN A 23 17.40 -15.54 7.04
CA GLN A 23 18.44 -14.57 6.74
C GLN A 23 19.24 -14.30 8.03
N PRO A 24 20.57 -14.51 8.03
CA PRO A 24 21.38 -14.31 9.21
C PRO A 24 21.44 -12.82 9.57
N SER A 25 21.10 -12.48 10.82
CA SER A 25 21.44 -11.23 11.55
C SER A 25 21.46 -9.89 10.77
N ARG A 26 20.57 -9.68 9.81
CA ARG A 26 20.46 -8.45 8.99
C ARG A 26 19.86 -7.25 9.75
N ASP A 27 19.37 -7.50 10.97
CA ASP A 27 18.64 -6.54 11.82
C ASP A 27 19.54 -5.50 12.50
N ARG A 28 20.77 -5.85 12.88
CA ARG A 28 21.65 -4.88 13.57
C ARG A 28 22.24 -3.86 12.59
N PHE A 29 22.82 -4.36 11.49
CA PHE A 29 23.30 -3.50 10.41
C PHE A 29 22.16 -2.74 9.73
N GLY A 30 20.98 -3.35 9.55
CA GLY A 30 19.81 -2.67 9.01
C GLY A 30 19.36 -1.48 9.84
N ARG A 31 19.19 -1.66 11.16
CA ARG A 31 18.80 -0.57 12.06
C ARG A 31 19.86 0.54 12.13
N PHE A 32 21.15 0.18 12.10
CA PHE A 32 22.24 1.16 12.06
C PHE A 32 22.22 1.99 10.77
N THR A 33 22.07 1.35 9.61
CA THR A 33 21.96 2.06 8.32
C THR A 33 20.72 2.95 8.23
N GLU A 34 19.59 2.52 8.80
CA GLU A 34 18.36 3.31 8.82
C GLU A 34 18.47 4.53 9.75
N TRP A 35 19.17 4.39 10.89
CA TRP A 35 19.51 5.51 11.76
C TRP A 35 20.43 6.51 11.07
N ILE A 36 21.49 6.03 10.39
CA ILE A 36 22.40 6.88 9.61
C ILE A 36 21.65 7.62 8.49
N ALA A 37 20.79 6.92 7.75
CA ALA A 37 20.02 7.53 6.66
C ALA A 37 19.10 8.66 7.17
N ARG A 38 18.42 8.45 8.30
CA ARG A 38 17.62 9.50 8.95
C ARG A 38 18.48 10.64 9.49
N ALA A 39 19.65 10.33 10.05
CA ALA A 39 20.57 11.33 10.61
C ALA A 39 21.14 12.23 9.50
N MET A 40 21.62 11.67 8.38
CA MET A 40 22.20 12.45 7.27
C MET A 40 21.16 13.30 6.53
N GLY A 41 19.89 12.88 6.49
CA GLY A 41 18.81 13.63 5.82
C GLY A 41 18.25 14.80 6.61
N THR A 42 18.69 15.03 7.85
CA THR A 42 18.13 16.06 8.73
C THR A 42 19.05 17.29 8.78
N PRO A 43 18.52 18.53 8.70
CA PRO A 43 19.34 19.76 8.80
C PRO A 43 20.12 19.87 10.12
N MET A 44 19.68 19.16 11.16
CA MET A 44 20.41 19.07 12.44
C MET A 44 21.80 18.46 12.32
N PHE A 45 22.04 17.51 11.39
CA PHE A 45 23.36 16.91 11.23
C PHE A 45 24.39 17.96 10.79
N LEU A 46 24.02 18.81 9.83
CA LEU A 46 24.86 19.91 9.37
C LEU A 46 25.16 20.90 10.50
N LEU A 47 24.15 21.25 11.31
CA LEU A 47 24.35 22.14 12.45
C LEU A 47 25.33 21.59 13.49
N ILE A 48 25.20 20.30 13.85
CA ILE A 48 26.11 19.66 14.81
C ILE A 48 27.54 19.60 14.24
N LEU A 49 27.70 19.25 12.96
CA LEU A 49 29.00 19.20 12.29
C LEU A 49 29.65 20.59 12.23
N SER A 50 28.89 21.63 11.88
CA SER A 50 29.36 23.01 11.89
C SER A 50 29.78 23.47 13.28
N LEU A 51 28.99 23.15 14.32
CA LEU A 51 29.33 23.50 15.70
C LEU A 51 30.60 22.78 16.16
N PHE A 52 30.78 21.51 15.79
CA PHE A 52 32.01 20.76 16.04
C PHE A 52 33.22 21.43 15.40
N CYS A 53 33.14 21.80 14.11
CA CYS A 53 34.24 22.48 13.42
C CYS A 53 34.58 23.84 14.07
N ILE A 54 33.57 24.65 14.39
CA ILE A 54 33.76 25.95 15.06
C ILE A 54 34.39 25.75 16.44
N GLY A 55 33.90 24.78 17.21
CA GLY A 55 34.43 24.45 18.53
C GLY A 55 35.87 23.97 18.48
N TRP A 56 36.20 23.11 17.52
CA TRP A 56 37.56 22.60 17.30
C TRP A 56 38.55 23.72 16.97
N ILE A 57 38.18 24.58 16.01
CA ILE A 57 38.98 25.74 15.63
C ILE A 57 39.13 26.68 16.82
N SER A 58 38.03 27.01 17.50
CA SER A 58 38.05 27.92 18.65
C SER A 58 38.92 27.39 19.78
N TRP A 59 38.84 26.09 20.09
CA TRP A 59 39.67 25.44 21.10
C TRP A 59 41.16 25.52 20.77
N ASN A 60 41.53 25.14 19.54
CA ASN A 60 42.92 25.12 19.10
C ASN A 60 43.51 26.52 18.83
N THR A 61 42.68 27.53 18.59
CA THR A 61 43.13 28.93 18.43
C THR A 61 43.28 29.65 19.77
N LEU A 62 42.35 29.44 20.72
CA LEU A 62 42.31 30.21 21.96
C LEU A 62 43.16 29.61 23.10
N MET A 63 43.49 28.31 23.06
CA MET A 63 44.29 27.68 24.11
C MET A 63 45.80 27.99 24.03
N PRO A 64 46.52 27.90 25.16
CA PRO A 64 47.99 28.00 25.19
C PRO A 64 48.67 26.91 24.33
N GLU A 65 49.87 27.21 23.80
CA GLU A 65 50.62 26.32 22.87
C GLU A 65 50.82 24.88 23.37
N TRP A 66 50.91 24.67 24.68
CA TRP A 66 51.10 23.35 25.28
C TRP A 66 49.83 22.47 25.30
N LEU A 67 48.65 23.04 25.04
CA LEU A 67 47.37 22.32 24.93
C LEU A 67 46.83 22.27 23.49
N ARG A 68 47.46 22.98 22.54
CA ARG A 68 47.03 22.98 21.14
C ARG A 68 47.42 21.64 20.52
N PHE A 69 46.42 20.87 20.11
CA PHE A 69 46.61 19.59 19.45
C PHE A 69 46.74 19.75 17.92
N ASP A 70 46.11 20.80 17.37
CA ASP A 70 46.02 21.06 15.94
C ASP A 70 46.23 22.56 15.68
N SER A 71 47.49 22.97 15.55
CA SER A 71 47.87 24.39 15.46
C SER A 71 47.42 25.04 14.14
N GLN A 72 47.04 26.32 14.22
CA GLN A 72 46.65 27.13 13.06
C GLN A 72 47.80 27.31 12.04
N GLU A 73 49.05 27.26 12.48
CA GLU A 73 50.24 27.38 11.61
C GLU A 73 50.30 26.27 10.54
N TYR A 74 49.81 25.07 10.87
CA TYR A 74 49.72 23.94 9.95
C TYR A 74 48.33 23.78 9.32
N GLY A 75 47.49 24.83 9.39
CA GLY A 75 46.19 24.86 8.73
C GLY A 75 45.17 23.83 9.22
N PHE A 76 45.23 23.42 10.49
CA PHE A 76 44.37 22.37 11.07
C PHE A 76 44.47 21.04 10.32
N THR A 77 45.69 20.50 10.23
CA THR A 77 46.00 19.26 9.53
C THR A 77 45.20 18.08 10.10
N VAL A 78 45.03 17.99 11.43
CA VAL A 78 44.31 16.87 12.05
C VAL A 78 42.82 16.95 11.70
N LEU A 79 42.21 18.13 11.82
CA LEU A 79 40.81 18.35 11.42
C LEU A 79 40.59 17.95 9.96
N THR A 80 41.50 18.35 9.08
CA THR A 80 41.41 18.06 7.64
C THR A 80 41.53 16.56 7.36
N LEU A 81 42.46 15.87 8.03
CA LEU A 81 42.60 14.41 7.93
C LEU A 81 41.35 13.69 8.41
N VAL A 82 40.74 14.13 9.52
CA VAL A 82 39.51 13.54 10.04
C VAL A 82 38.33 13.76 9.10
N LEU A 83 38.17 14.97 8.56
CA LEU A 83 37.08 15.28 7.62
C LEU A 83 37.22 14.53 6.30
N SER A 84 38.44 14.41 5.76
CA SER A 84 38.68 13.61 4.55
C SER A 84 38.41 12.12 4.76
N LEU A 85 38.80 11.57 5.92
CA LEU A 85 38.47 10.20 6.30
C LEU A 85 36.95 10.01 6.45
N GLN A 86 36.26 10.96 7.09
CA GLN A 86 34.81 10.92 7.27
C GLN A 86 34.09 10.86 5.91
N ALA A 87 34.48 11.69 4.96
CA ALA A 87 33.92 11.68 3.61
C ALA A 87 34.18 10.33 2.90
N SER A 88 35.41 9.81 3.01
CA SER A 88 35.79 8.53 2.40
C SER A 88 34.99 7.35 2.93
N TYR A 89 34.70 7.31 4.24
CA TYR A 89 33.89 6.24 4.84
C TYR A 89 32.38 6.44 4.66
N ALA A 90 31.93 7.68 4.49
CA ALA A 90 30.53 7.97 4.20
C ALA A 90 30.08 7.38 2.85
N ALA A 91 30.90 7.50 1.81
CA ALA A 91 30.57 7.02 0.46
C ALA A 91 30.15 5.52 0.40
N PRO A 92 30.93 4.55 0.92
CA PRO A 92 30.54 3.13 0.90
C PRO A 92 29.33 2.83 1.79
N LEU A 93 29.16 3.54 2.91
CA LEU A 93 27.98 3.41 3.75
C LEU A 93 26.72 3.91 3.06
N ILE A 94 26.81 5.03 2.34
CA ILE A 94 25.71 5.58 1.55
C ILE A 94 25.33 4.60 0.44
N LEU A 95 26.30 4.00 -0.26
CA LEU A 95 26.04 2.98 -1.28
C LEU A 95 25.30 1.77 -0.69
N LEU A 96 25.71 1.28 0.49
CA LEU A 96 25.00 0.20 1.18
C LEU A 96 23.58 0.59 1.58
N ALA A 97 23.36 1.83 2.01
CA ALA A 97 22.03 2.34 2.32
C ALA A 97 21.15 2.46 1.06
N GLN A 98 21.73 2.91 -0.06
CA GLN A 98 21.07 3.02 -1.37
C GLN A 98 20.65 1.66 -1.90
N ASN A 99 21.55 0.67 -1.94
CA ASN A 99 21.19 -0.70 -2.37
C ASN A 99 20.01 -1.27 -1.59
N ARG A 100 19.92 -0.96 -0.28
CA ARG A 100 18.79 -1.39 0.56
C ARG A 100 17.51 -0.60 0.31
N GLN A 101 17.62 0.66 -0.08
CA GLN A 101 16.49 1.48 -0.49
C GLN A 101 15.93 0.95 -1.81
N ASP A 102 16.80 0.73 -2.80
CA ASP A 102 16.45 0.19 -4.12
C ASP A 102 15.79 -1.19 -4.02
N ASP A 103 16.31 -2.07 -3.15
CA ASP A 103 15.70 -3.37 -2.86
C ASP A 103 14.25 -3.22 -2.33
N ARG A 104 14.01 -2.25 -1.43
CA ARG A 104 12.68 -1.99 -0.87
C ARG A 104 11.75 -1.38 -1.92
N ASP A 105 12.24 -0.41 -2.66
CA ASP A 105 11.49 0.29 -3.71
C ASP A 105 11.08 -0.69 -4.81
N ARG A 106 11.96 -1.63 -5.18
CA ARG A 106 11.64 -2.71 -6.13
C ARG A 106 10.50 -3.61 -5.63
N VAL A 107 10.53 -4.00 -4.35
CA VAL A 107 9.45 -4.82 -3.77
C VAL A 107 8.14 -4.04 -3.72
N GLN A 108 8.18 -2.75 -3.39
CA GLN A 108 7.01 -1.90 -3.36
C GLN A 108 6.39 -1.75 -4.76
N ILE A 109 7.22 -1.49 -5.78
CA ILE A 109 6.78 -1.40 -7.19
C ILE A 109 6.10 -2.70 -7.65
N GLU A 110 6.67 -3.86 -7.32
CA GLU A 110 6.08 -5.16 -7.67
C GLU A 110 4.72 -5.37 -6.99
N GLN A 111 4.60 -5.00 -5.72
CA GLN A 111 3.33 -5.09 -4.99
C GLN A 111 2.28 -4.13 -5.55
N ASP A 112 2.67 -2.90 -5.87
CA ASP A 112 1.77 -1.90 -6.45
C ASP A 112 1.31 -2.33 -7.85
N ARG A 113 2.18 -2.96 -8.64
CA ARG A 113 1.81 -3.58 -9.91
C ARG A 113 0.78 -4.69 -9.73
N GLN A 114 1.01 -5.63 -8.82
CA GLN A 114 0.06 -6.72 -8.55
C GLN A 114 -1.29 -6.20 -8.03
N ARG A 115 -1.27 -5.14 -7.20
CA ARG A 115 -2.50 -4.47 -6.75
C ARG A 115 -3.23 -3.81 -7.90
N ALA A 116 -2.52 -3.12 -8.80
CA ALA A 116 -3.12 -2.49 -9.98
C ALA A 116 -3.77 -3.52 -10.91
N GLU A 117 -3.10 -4.66 -11.16
CA GLU A 117 -3.66 -5.76 -11.96
C GLU A 117 -4.94 -6.34 -11.32
N ARG A 118 -4.97 -6.52 -9.99
CA ARG A 118 -6.18 -6.95 -9.27
C ARG A 118 -7.30 -5.92 -9.33
N ASN A 119 -6.98 -4.64 -9.09
CA ASN A 119 -7.97 -3.56 -9.15
C ASN A 119 -8.59 -3.44 -10.55
N LEU A 120 -7.80 -3.65 -11.61
CA LEU A 120 -8.30 -3.67 -12.98
C LEU A 120 -9.27 -4.84 -13.17
N ALA A 121 -8.90 -6.05 -12.74
CA ALA A 121 -9.76 -7.23 -12.83
C ALA A 121 -11.07 -7.05 -12.04
N ASP A 122 -11.02 -6.49 -10.83
CA ASP A 122 -12.19 -6.20 -10.01
C ASP A 122 -13.10 -5.17 -10.69
N THR A 123 -12.51 -4.15 -11.33
CA THR A 123 -13.27 -3.14 -12.08
C THR A 123 -13.94 -3.75 -13.32
N GLU A 124 -13.25 -4.61 -14.05
CA GLU A 124 -13.85 -5.34 -15.18
C GLU A 124 -14.99 -6.27 -14.73
N TYR A 125 -14.82 -6.93 -13.59
CA TYR A 125 -15.84 -7.78 -13.00
C TYR A 125 -17.09 -6.96 -12.65
N LEU A 126 -16.93 -5.86 -11.90
CA LEU A 126 -18.02 -4.96 -11.54
C LEU A 126 -18.70 -4.36 -12.78
N ALA A 127 -17.94 -3.99 -13.83
CA ALA A 127 -18.51 -3.50 -15.07
C ALA A 127 -19.41 -4.55 -15.75
N ARG A 128 -18.99 -5.82 -15.78
CA ARG A 128 -19.80 -6.92 -16.32
C ARG A 128 -21.06 -7.17 -15.48
N GLU A 129 -20.95 -7.16 -14.15
CA GLU A 129 -22.10 -7.28 -13.26
C GLU A 129 -23.11 -6.14 -13.47
N VAL A 130 -22.63 -4.90 -13.60
CA VAL A 130 -23.50 -3.74 -13.86
C VAL A 130 -24.22 -3.85 -15.20
N VAL A 131 -23.52 -4.32 -16.25
CA VAL A 131 -24.16 -4.55 -17.56
C VAL A 131 -25.22 -5.64 -17.48
N ALA A 132 -24.93 -6.76 -16.80
CA ALA A 132 -25.90 -7.84 -16.59
C ALA A 132 -27.13 -7.37 -15.80
N LEU A 133 -26.91 -6.60 -14.73
CA LEU A 133 -27.97 -6.01 -13.91
C LEU A 133 -28.81 -5.02 -14.73
N ARG A 134 -28.18 -4.18 -15.56
CA ARG A 134 -28.88 -3.25 -16.46
C ARG A 134 -29.76 -3.99 -17.46
N MET A 135 -29.27 -5.07 -18.07
CA MET A 135 -30.04 -5.87 -19.01
C MET A 135 -31.27 -6.49 -18.33
N ALA A 136 -31.09 -7.10 -17.15
CA ALA A 136 -32.20 -7.67 -16.37
C ALA A 136 -33.25 -6.61 -15.99
N LEU A 137 -32.83 -5.41 -15.56
CA LEU A 137 -33.75 -4.31 -15.28
C LEU A 137 -34.48 -3.81 -16.52
N THR A 138 -33.79 -3.76 -17.67
CA THR A 138 -34.39 -3.30 -18.93
C THR A 138 -35.44 -4.29 -19.42
N ASP A 139 -35.20 -5.59 -19.28
CA ASP A 139 -36.12 -6.67 -19.65
C ASP A 139 -37.40 -6.62 -18.80
N LEU A 140 -37.26 -6.54 -17.46
CA LEU A 140 -38.38 -6.36 -16.52
C LEU A 140 -39.21 -5.10 -16.83
N THR A 141 -38.54 -3.99 -17.16
CA THR A 141 -39.23 -2.75 -17.54
C THR A 141 -39.95 -2.90 -18.88
N GLY A 142 -39.36 -3.62 -19.83
CA GLY A 142 -39.97 -3.92 -21.13
C GLY A 142 -41.28 -4.69 -21.00
N GLU A 143 -41.33 -5.70 -20.13
CA GLU A 143 -42.55 -6.47 -19.85
C GLU A 143 -43.66 -5.57 -19.26
N LEU A 144 -43.32 -4.73 -18.27
CA LEU A 144 -44.30 -3.91 -17.55
C LEU A 144 -44.73 -2.63 -18.30
N VAL A 145 -43.90 -2.09 -19.20
CA VAL A 145 -44.12 -0.80 -19.88
C VAL A 145 -44.73 -0.97 -21.27
N THR A 146 -45.07 -2.19 -21.69
CA THR A 146 -45.87 -2.34 -22.90
C THR A 146 -47.24 -1.69 -22.67
N ARG A 147 -47.52 -0.62 -23.43
CA ARG A 147 -48.79 0.13 -23.39
C ARG A 147 -50.00 -0.80 -23.47
N GLU A 148 -49.86 -1.89 -24.21
CA GLU A 148 -50.89 -2.92 -24.33
C GLU A 148 -51.13 -3.65 -23.01
N THR A 149 -50.09 -4.05 -22.28
CA THR A 149 -50.22 -4.71 -20.97
C THR A 149 -50.78 -3.77 -19.91
N LEU A 150 -50.29 -2.52 -19.87
CA LEU A 150 -50.88 -1.49 -19.00
C LEU A 150 -52.35 -1.22 -19.36
N ARG A 151 -52.68 -1.19 -20.66
CA ARG A 151 -54.06 -0.99 -21.13
C ARG A 151 -54.93 -2.20 -20.81
N GLN A 152 -54.41 -3.43 -20.92
CA GLN A 152 -55.11 -4.66 -20.57
C GLN A 152 -55.36 -4.75 -19.07
N GLU A 153 -54.38 -4.48 -18.22
CA GLU A 153 -54.56 -4.45 -16.77
C GLU A 153 -55.54 -3.34 -16.35
N LEU A 154 -55.43 -2.14 -16.92
CA LEU A 154 -56.41 -1.06 -16.69
C LEU A 154 -57.81 -1.46 -17.15
N ALA A 155 -57.94 -2.06 -18.33
CA ALA A 155 -59.23 -2.53 -18.84
C ALA A 155 -59.84 -3.61 -17.92
N ARG A 156 -59.01 -4.54 -17.44
CA ARG A 156 -59.43 -5.60 -16.51
C ARG A 156 -59.94 -5.05 -15.18
N VAL A 157 -59.26 -4.05 -14.63
CA VAL A 157 -59.67 -3.38 -13.39
C VAL A 157 -60.97 -2.59 -13.58
N VAL A 158 -61.14 -1.92 -14.72
CA VAL A 158 -62.40 -1.21 -15.06
C VAL A 158 -63.57 -2.20 -15.15
N GLU A 159 -63.40 -3.32 -15.85
CA GLU A 159 -64.41 -4.38 -15.97
C GLU A 159 -64.82 -4.96 -14.60
N GLN A 160 -63.86 -5.15 -13.68
CA GLN A 160 -64.14 -5.60 -12.32
C GLN A 160 -64.96 -4.61 -11.48
N LEU A 161 -64.79 -3.31 -11.73
CA LEU A 161 -65.57 -2.27 -11.06
C LEU A 161 -67.00 -2.22 -11.62
N ASP A 162 -67.14 -2.29 -12.95
CA ASP A 162 -68.45 -2.26 -13.62
C ASP A 162 -69.32 -3.48 -13.25
N SER A 163 -68.70 -4.66 -13.16
CA SER A 163 -69.36 -5.88 -12.66
C SER A 163 -69.72 -5.83 -11.17
N ARG A 164 -68.96 -5.11 -10.33
CA ARG A 164 -69.37 -4.82 -8.94
C ARG A 164 -70.55 -3.85 -8.87
N ASP A 165 -70.60 -2.82 -9.69
CA ASP A 165 -71.74 -1.89 -9.71
C ASP A 165 -73.01 -2.57 -10.25
N ALA A 166 -72.88 -3.46 -11.25
CA ALA A 166 -74.00 -4.25 -11.76
C ALA A 166 -74.60 -5.18 -10.70
N THR A 167 -73.75 -5.83 -9.89
CA THR A 167 -74.22 -6.71 -8.80
C THR A 167 -74.86 -5.92 -7.65
N VAL A 168 -74.34 -4.74 -7.30
CA VAL A 168 -74.95 -3.85 -6.29
C VAL A 168 -76.30 -3.29 -6.78
N THR A 169 -76.44 -3.01 -8.07
CA THR A 169 -77.69 -2.48 -8.65
C THR A 169 -78.79 -3.54 -8.73
N ASP A 170 -78.42 -4.81 -8.90
CA ASP A 170 -79.37 -5.94 -8.92
C ASP A 170 -79.87 -6.28 -7.51
N ASP A 171 -78.99 -6.24 -6.50
CA ASP A 171 -79.36 -6.39 -5.08
C ASP A 171 -80.26 -5.25 -4.58
N ALA A 172 -80.16 -4.04 -5.15
CA ALA A 172 -81.03 -2.92 -4.81
C ALA A 172 -82.44 -2.98 -5.45
N ARG A 173 -82.71 -3.98 -6.30
CA ARG A 173 -84.00 -4.19 -6.99
C ARG A 173 -84.84 -5.34 -6.43
N LEU A 174 -84.36 -6.02 -5.39
CA LEU A 174 -85.10 -6.98 -4.57
C LEU A 174 -85.61 -6.33 -3.28
#